data_AF-A0A4R6T4N3-F1
#
_entry.id   AF-A0A4R6T4N3-F1
#
_cell.length_a   1.000
_cell.length_b   1.000
_cell.length_c   1.000
_cell.angle_alpha   90.00
_cell.angle_beta   90.00
_cell.angle_gamma   90.00
#
_symmetry.space_group_name_H-M   'P 1'
#
loop_
_entity.id
_entity.type
_entity.pdbx_description
1 polymer ?
#
loop_
_entity_poly.entity_id
_entity_poly.type
_entity_poly.pdbx_seq_one_letter_code
_entity_poly.pdbx_strand_id
1 'polypeptide(L)'
;MISKKLFSLLLIAFFSTSLFAQKGKRDFYELRIYHIENSSQESQIDAYLEKALLPALHRNGVAKVGVFKPIASQADAGKKVYLFIPYTSMEAYSGMEGKLAKDQVYQTAGSAYINASFENPPYKRIETAFLQAFTGHPRFTESKVTGPKKDRVYELRSYESPTEKLYKQKVKMFNEGEIDIFTKLEFNPIFYAEVISGAYMPNLMYMTTFSNIESREAHWKAFGADEDWNRMKVMPEYQNIMNKNDQRLLHPTDYSDF
;
A
#
# COMPACT_ATOMS: atom_id res chain seq x y z
N MET A 1 -31.55 12.70 -69.75
CA MET A 1 -32.27 13.27 -68.59
C MET A 1 -31.40 13.12 -67.36
N ILE A 2 -31.34 14.20 -66.58
CA ILE A 2 -30.32 14.54 -65.58
C ILE A 2 -30.70 13.98 -64.19
N SER A 3 -29.69 13.47 -63.47
CA SER A 3 -29.50 13.51 -62.01
C SER A 3 -30.35 12.65 -61.06
N LYS A 4 -29.71 12.35 -59.91
CA LYS A 4 -30.17 11.86 -58.60
C LYS A 4 -29.96 10.34 -58.42
N LYS A 5 -29.08 9.81 -57.56
CA LYS A 5 -28.37 10.37 -56.40
C LYS A 5 -27.07 9.58 -56.16
N LEU A 6 -25.97 10.31 -56.02
CA LEU A 6 -24.82 9.96 -55.19
C LEU A 6 -25.29 9.90 -53.73
N PHE A 7 -25.11 8.78 -53.04
CA PHE A 7 -24.65 8.69 -51.64
C PHE A 7 -24.74 7.23 -51.19
N SER A 8 -23.59 6.59 -51.00
CA SER A 8 -23.34 5.53 -50.00
C SER A 8 -21.93 4.99 -50.22
N LEU A 9 -20.94 5.86 -50.04
CA LEU A 9 -19.57 5.49 -49.73
C LEU A 9 -19.23 6.19 -48.41
N LEU A 10 -18.50 5.49 -47.53
CA LEU A 10 -18.15 5.81 -46.13
C LEU A 10 -19.19 5.40 -45.07
N LEU A 11 -18.98 4.22 -44.48
CA LEU A 11 -18.81 4.11 -43.02
C LEU A 11 -18.29 2.70 -42.62
N ILE A 12 -17.05 2.36 -42.98
CA ILE A 12 -16.31 1.31 -42.27
C ILE A 12 -14.93 1.87 -41.94
N ALA A 13 -14.91 2.77 -40.96
CA ALA A 13 -13.69 3.31 -40.39
C ALA A 13 -13.83 3.23 -38.87
N PHE A 14 -12.88 2.50 -38.26
CA PHE A 14 -12.55 2.53 -36.83
C PHE A 14 -13.55 1.93 -35.84
N PHE A 15 -13.68 0.60 -35.83
CA PHE A 15 -13.72 -0.14 -34.56
C PHE A 15 -12.35 -0.80 -34.34
N SER A 16 -11.34 0.04 -34.18
CA SER A 16 -10.05 -0.36 -33.65
C SER A 16 -9.74 0.62 -32.53
N THR A 17 -9.30 0.09 -31.40
CA THR A 17 -8.92 0.76 -30.15
C THR A 17 -10.07 1.16 -29.21
N SER A 18 -10.51 0.21 -28.39
CA SER A 18 -10.94 0.45 -26.99
C SER A 18 -10.92 -0.85 -26.16
N LEU A 19 -9.92 -1.72 -26.36
CA LEU A 19 -9.70 -2.90 -25.49
C LEU A 19 -8.68 -2.64 -24.36
N PHE A 20 -8.29 -1.38 -24.14
CA PHE A 20 -7.26 -1.01 -23.15
C PHE A 20 -7.75 -0.09 -22.02
N ALA A 21 -9.06 0.00 -21.78
CA ALA A 21 -9.62 0.90 -20.77
C ALA A 21 -10.36 0.21 -19.61
N GLN A 22 -10.00 -1.03 -19.25
CA GLN A 22 -10.38 -1.60 -17.97
C GLN A 22 -9.16 -1.84 -17.08
N LYS A 23 -8.30 -0.82 -16.98
CA LYS A 23 -7.36 -0.67 -15.87
C LYS A 23 -8.19 -0.63 -14.57
N GLY A 24 -7.79 -1.41 -13.56
CA GLY A 24 -8.64 -1.91 -12.49
C GLY A 24 -9.49 -0.87 -11.75
N LYS A 25 -10.71 -1.27 -11.34
CA LYS A 25 -11.62 -0.43 -10.52
C LYS A 25 -11.03 -0.07 -9.15
N ARG A 26 -10.10 -0.89 -8.66
CA ARG A 26 -9.41 -0.76 -7.37
C ARG A 26 -7.95 -1.16 -7.57
N ASP A 27 -7.06 -0.43 -6.92
CA ASP A 27 -5.64 -0.76 -6.88
C ASP A 27 -5.40 -2.06 -6.09
N PHE A 28 -4.29 -2.71 -6.40
CA PHE A 28 -3.71 -3.79 -5.63
C PHE A 28 -2.43 -3.29 -4.96
N TYR A 29 -2.12 -3.83 -3.79
CA TYR A 29 -0.95 -3.43 -3.04
C TYR A 29 -0.15 -4.66 -2.64
N GLU A 30 1.16 -4.58 -2.80
CA GLU A 30 2.10 -5.47 -2.14
C GLU A 30 2.67 -4.72 -0.93
N LEU A 31 2.48 -5.31 0.25
CA LEU A 31 3.21 -4.92 1.44
C LEU A 31 4.27 -5.99 1.71
N ARG A 32 5.51 -5.68 1.36
CA ARG A 32 6.67 -6.56 1.58
C ARG A 32 7.44 -6.10 2.81
N ILE A 33 7.82 -7.03 3.66
CA ILE A 33 8.54 -6.79 4.90
C ILE A 33 9.81 -7.60 4.87
N TYR A 34 10.95 -6.92 4.90
CA TYR A 34 12.25 -7.54 5.15
C TYR A 34 12.47 -7.63 6.65
N HIS A 35 12.78 -8.83 7.14
CA HIS A 35 13.27 -9.05 8.49
C HIS A 35 14.80 -9.12 8.47
N ILE A 36 15.44 -8.31 9.30
CA ILE A 36 16.91 -8.17 9.38
C ILE A 36 17.42 -8.44 10.79
N GLU A 37 18.69 -8.80 10.90
CA GLU A 37 19.35 -9.14 12.16
C GLU A 37 20.39 -8.11 12.59
N ASN A 38 20.90 -7.31 11.65
CA ASN A 38 21.98 -6.35 11.92
C ASN A 38 22.00 -5.19 10.91
N SER A 39 22.78 -4.16 11.24
CA SER A 39 22.93 -2.94 10.43
C SER A 39 23.61 -3.16 9.07
N SER A 40 24.39 -4.23 8.91
CA SER A 40 24.98 -4.60 7.62
C SER A 40 23.89 -5.03 6.63
N GLN A 41 22.99 -5.91 7.07
CA GLN A 41 21.81 -6.31 6.29
C GLN A 41 20.92 -5.11 5.97
N GLU A 42 20.68 -4.24 6.96
CA GLU A 42 19.92 -3.00 6.74
C GLU A 42 20.54 -2.15 5.61
N SER A 43 21.85 -1.92 5.67
CA SER A 43 22.59 -1.12 4.68
C SER A 43 22.57 -1.76 3.29
N GLN A 44 22.67 -3.08 3.21
CA GLN A 44 22.58 -3.81 1.94
C GLN A 44 21.18 -3.70 1.32
N ILE A 45 20.13 -3.84 2.13
CA ILE A 45 18.75 -3.67 1.68
C ILE A 45 18.51 -2.23 1.24
N ASP A 46 18.93 -1.24 2.02
CA ASP A 46 18.77 0.17 1.67
C ASP A 46 19.42 0.50 0.33
N ALA A 47 20.67 0.07 0.14
CA ALA A 47 21.39 0.28 -1.12
C ALA A 47 20.69 -0.40 -2.31
N TYR A 48 20.18 -1.61 -2.13
CA TYR A 48 19.45 -2.33 -3.17
C TYR A 48 18.10 -1.66 -3.49
N LEU A 49 17.31 -1.30 -2.48
CA LEU A 49 16.02 -0.66 -2.66
C LEU A 49 16.19 0.68 -3.38
N GLU A 50 17.06 1.55 -2.87
CA GLU A 50 17.31 2.89 -3.40
C GLU A 50 17.88 2.86 -4.81
N LYS A 51 18.92 2.05 -5.06
CA LYS A 51 19.73 2.15 -6.28
C LYS A 51 19.28 1.19 -7.38
N ALA A 52 18.57 0.12 -7.04
CA ALA A 52 18.15 -0.90 -8.00
C ALA A 52 16.63 -1.01 -8.10
N LEU A 53 15.95 -1.42 -7.02
CA LEU A 53 14.55 -1.84 -7.09
C LEU A 53 13.62 -0.66 -7.38
N LEU A 54 13.69 0.44 -6.63
CA LEU A 54 12.80 1.59 -6.83
C LEU A 54 12.92 2.16 -8.25
N PRO A 55 14.13 2.47 -8.76
CA PRO A 55 14.29 2.92 -10.14
C PRO A 55 13.73 1.93 -11.18
N ALA A 56 13.84 0.63 -10.94
CA ALA A 56 13.32 -0.40 -11.84
C ALA A 56 11.79 -0.48 -11.80
N LEU A 57 11.18 -0.38 -10.62
CA LEU A 57 9.73 -0.29 -10.46
C LEU A 57 9.17 0.95 -11.17
N HIS A 58 9.85 2.10 -11.03
CA HIS A 58 9.51 3.35 -11.72
C HIS A 58 9.55 3.20 -13.24
N ARG A 59 10.63 2.63 -13.79
CA ARG A 59 10.73 2.31 -15.24
C ARG A 59 9.61 1.39 -15.73
N ASN A 60 9.09 0.53 -14.86
CA ASN A 60 8.02 -0.41 -15.16
C ASN A 60 6.61 0.11 -14.80
N GLY A 61 6.48 1.41 -14.51
CA GLY A 61 5.21 2.12 -14.40
C GLY A 61 4.59 2.17 -13.00
N VAL A 62 5.33 1.79 -11.96
CA VAL A 62 4.94 2.03 -10.56
C VAL A 62 5.48 3.40 -10.18
N ALA A 63 4.63 4.43 -10.11
CA ALA A 63 5.10 5.81 -9.95
C ALA A 63 5.56 6.16 -8.53
N LYS A 64 5.05 5.44 -7.52
CA LYS A 64 5.28 5.73 -6.09
C LYS A 64 5.51 4.43 -5.35
N VAL A 65 6.60 4.37 -4.58
CA VAL A 65 6.97 3.23 -3.74
C VAL A 65 7.34 3.74 -2.36
N GLY A 66 6.68 3.22 -1.33
CA GLY A 66 6.92 3.60 0.06
C GLY A 66 7.96 2.70 0.69
N VAL A 67 8.97 3.29 1.33
CA VAL A 67 9.98 2.55 2.09
C VAL A 67 10.03 3.10 3.50
N PHE A 68 9.70 2.25 4.48
CA PHE A 68 9.49 2.66 5.85
C PHE A 68 10.24 1.77 6.83
N LYS A 69 10.62 2.34 7.97
CA LYS A 69 11.27 1.64 9.07
C LYS A 69 10.55 1.93 10.39
N PRO A 70 10.47 0.98 11.34
CA PRO A 70 9.85 1.25 12.63
C PRO A 70 10.56 2.39 13.35
N ILE A 71 9.79 3.28 13.97
CA ILE A 71 10.36 4.34 14.81
C ILE A 71 11.06 3.74 16.03
N ALA A 72 11.98 4.49 16.63
CA ALA A 72 12.83 4.02 17.73
C ALA A 72 12.07 3.45 18.95
N SER A 73 10.82 3.88 19.19
CA SER A 73 9.99 3.37 20.30
C SER A 73 9.34 2.02 20.02
N GLN A 74 9.37 1.50 18.79
CA GLN A 74 8.84 0.18 18.44
C GLN A 74 9.81 -0.93 18.85
N ALA A 75 9.27 -2.05 19.33
CA ALA A 75 10.07 -3.20 19.76
C ALA A 75 10.88 -3.86 18.62
N ASP A 76 10.46 -3.63 17.37
CA ASP A 76 11.11 -4.10 16.15
C ASP A 76 11.90 -3.01 15.40
N ALA A 77 12.19 -1.88 16.05
CA ALA A 77 13.14 -0.88 15.53
C ALA A 77 14.49 -1.52 15.21
N GLY A 78 15.03 -1.21 14.01
CA GLY A 78 16.26 -1.79 13.48
C GLY A 78 16.17 -3.27 13.10
N LYS A 79 14.97 -3.88 13.12
CA LYS A 79 14.77 -5.30 12.78
C LYS A 79 13.96 -5.52 11.51
N LYS A 80 13.34 -4.47 10.96
CA LYS A 80 12.48 -4.57 9.79
C LYS A 80 12.55 -3.37 8.86
N VAL A 81 12.38 -3.64 7.57
CA VAL A 81 12.16 -2.64 6.51
C VAL A 81 10.85 -2.99 5.79
N TYR A 82 9.93 -2.04 5.72
CA TYR A 82 8.61 -2.17 5.10
C TYR A 82 8.63 -1.50 3.73
N LEU A 83 8.13 -2.20 2.72
CA LEU A 83 8.05 -1.77 1.34
C LEU A 83 6.59 -1.84 0.88
N PHE A 84 6.03 -0.70 0.47
CA PHE A 84 4.69 -0.58 -0.07
C PHE A 84 4.76 -0.32 -1.58
N ILE A 85 4.23 -1.25 -2.37
CA ILE A 85 4.23 -1.18 -3.84
C ILE A 85 2.78 -1.21 -4.35
N PRO A 86 2.27 -0.11 -4.93
CA PRO A 86 0.96 -0.07 -5.55
C PRO A 86 1.00 -0.55 -7.01
N TYR A 87 0.01 -1.36 -7.37
CA TYR A 87 -0.21 -1.89 -8.70
C TYR A 87 -1.63 -1.58 -9.17
N THR A 88 -1.76 -1.20 -10.43
CA THR A 88 -3.07 -0.88 -11.04
C THR A 88 -3.88 -2.10 -11.48
N SER A 89 -3.28 -3.30 -11.41
CA SER A 89 -3.88 -4.58 -11.82
C SER A 89 -3.07 -5.77 -11.29
N MET A 90 -3.70 -6.95 -11.25
CA MET A 90 -3.04 -8.20 -10.87
C MET A 90 -1.97 -8.60 -11.91
N GLU A 91 -2.22 -8.32 -13.20
CA GLU A 91 -1.29 -8.59 -14.29
C GLU A 91 -0.02 -7.75 -14.17
N ALA A 92 -0.14 -6.51 -13.70
CA ALA A 92 1.02 -5.67 -13.44
C ALA A 92 1.89 -6.23 -12.30
N TYR A 93 1.27 -6.77 -11.26
CA TYR A 93 1.96 -7.43 -10.15
C TYR A 93 2.65 -8.73 -10.60
N SER A 94 1.89 -9.67 -11.19
CA SER A 94 2.41 -10.98 -11.58
C SER A 94 3.47 -10.91 -12.68
N GLY A 95 3.41 -9.90 -13.55
CA GLY A 95 4.41 -9.67 -14.59
C GLY A 95 5.67 -8.92 -14.13
N MET A 96 5.70 -8.37 -12.90
CA MET A 96 6.79 -7.48 -12.47
C MET A 96 8.12 -8.22 -12.33
N GLU A 97 8.13 -9.41 -11.73
CA GLU A 97 9.35 -10.21 -11.56
C GLU A 97 10.02 -10.51 -12.91
N GLY A 98 9.24 -10.92 -13.92
CA GLY A 98 9.74 -11.18 -15.26
C GLY A 98 10.30 -9.93 -15.96
N LYS A 99 9.80 -8.73 -15.63
CA LYS A 99 10.35 -7.46 -16.11
C LYS A 99 11.68 -7.13 -15.42
N LEU A 100 11.75 -7.29 -14.10
CA LEU A 100 12.97 -7.08 -13.31
C LEU A 100 14.09 -8.05 -13.74
N ALA A 101 13.76 -9.31 -14.02
CA ALA A 101 14.71 -10.30 -14.50
C ALA A 101 15.38 -9.92 -15.83
N LYS A 102 14.67 -9.19 -16.70
CA LYS A 102 15.16 -8.74 -18.01
C LYS A 102 15.78 -7.34 -17.99
N ASP A 103 15.66 -6.61 -16.90
CA ASP A 103 16.17 -5.25 -16.76
C ASP A 103 17.66 -5.29 -16.36
N GLN A 104 18.54 -5.14 -17.35
CA GLN A 104 19.99 -5.20 -17.12
C GLN A 104 20.49 -4.11 -16.16
N VAL A 105 19.86 -2.93 -16.15
CA VAL A 105 20.24 -1.83 -15.26
C VAL A 105 19.92 -2.22 -13.81
N TYR A 106 18.76 -2.83 -13.57
CA TYR A 106 18.38 -3.39 -12.27
C TYR A 106 19.33 -4.52 -11.84
N GLN A 107 19.63 -5.48 -12.73
CA GLN A 107 20.52 -6.60 -12.42
C GLN A 107 21.93 -6.13 -12.03
N THR A 108 22.47 -5.15 -12.74
CA THR A 108 23.78 -4.58 -12.44
C THR A 108 23.77 -3.77 -11.15
N ALA A 109 22.83 -2.84 -10.99
CA ALA A 109 22.74 -1.99 -9.81
C ALA A 109 22.45 -2.77 -8.52
N GLY A 110 21.67 -3.85 -8.61
CA GLY A 110 21.29 -4.72 -7.50
C GLY A 110 22.23 -5.90 -7.26
N SER A 111 23.31 -6.03 -8.03
CA SER A 111 24.14 -7.24 -8.08
C SER A 111 24.64 -7.74 -6.73
N ALA A 112 25.02 -6.84 -5.82
CA ALA A 112 25.45 -7.19 -4.46
C ALA A 112 24.35 -7.86 -3.61
N TYR A 113 23.09 -7.48 -3.83
CA TYR A 113 21.93 -8.07 -3.17
C TYR A 113 21.45 -9.34 -3.90
N ILE A 114 21.31 -9.26 -5.23
CA ILE A 114 20.75 -10.33 -6.06
C ILE A 114 21.65 -11.57 -6.04
N ASN A 115 22.97 -11.37 -6.05
CA ASN A 115 23.96 -12.44 -6.09
C ASN A 115 24.66 -12.63 -4.73
N ALA A 116 24.04 -12.20 -3.64
CA ALA A 116 24.60 -12.37 -2.30
C ALA A 116 24.88 -13.86 -2.01
N SER A 117 25.99 -14.14 -1.31
CA SER A 117 26.37 -15.52 -1.00
C SER A 117 25.52 -16.10 0.14
N PHE A 118 25.54 -17.42 0.26
CA PHE A 118 24.86 -18.12 1.35
C PHE A 118 25.34 -17.67 2.74
N GLU A 119 26.62 -17.32 2.87
CA GLU A 119 27.28 -16.90 4.11
C GLU A 119 26.97 -15.45 4.49
N ASN A 120 26.56 -14.63 3.51
CA ASN A 120 26.26 -13.21 3.70
C ASN A 120 24.87 -12.85 3.16
N PRO A 121 23.79 -13.45 3.69
CA PRO A 121 22.44 -13.18 3.20
C PRO A 121 22.03 -11.73 3.53
N PRO A 122 21.38 -11.01 2.61
CA PRO A 122 21.04 -9.61 2.80
C PRO A 122 19.85 -9.39 3.75
N TYR A 123 19.12 -10.46 4.09
CA TYR A 123 18.00 -10.46 5.02
C TYR A 123 17.82 -11.84 5.65
N LYS A 124 17.10 -11.90 6.76
CA LYS A 124 16.66 -13.15 7.39
C LYS A 124 15.45 -13.77 6.68
N ARG A 125 14.47 -12.94 6.35
CA ARG A 125 13.21 -13.37 5.74
C ARG A 125 12.53 -12.24 4.99
N ILE A 126 11.79 -12.59 3.95
CA ILE A 126 10.77 -11.74 3.34
C ILE A 126 9.39 -12.26 3.74
N GLU A 127 8.53 -11.37 4.19
CA GLU A 127 7.11 -11.58 4.39
C GLU A 127 6.34 -10.67 3.42
N THR A 128 5.28 -11.19 2.81
CA THR A 128 4.46 -10.41 1.88
C THR A 128 2.98 -10.57 2.23
N ALA A 129 2.28 -9.43 2.33
CA ALA A 129 0.83 -9.38 2.25
C ALA A 129 0.43 -8.79 0.89
N PHE A 130 -0.51 -9.45 0.22
CA PHE A 130 -1.11 -8.95 -1.01
C PHE A 130 -2.53 -8.47 -0.71
N LEU A 131 -2.81 -7.22 -1.08
CA LEU A 131 -4.03 -6.51 -0.69
C LEU A 131 -4.73 -5.94 -1.92
N GLN A 132 -6.03 -5.69 -1.77
CA GLN A 132 -6.82 -4.92 -2.72
C GLN A 132 -7.51 -3.76 -2.02
N ALA A 133 -7.46 -2.59 -2.63
CA ALA A 133 -8.02 -1.37 -2.06
C ALA A 133 -9.52 -1.52 -1.73
N PHE A 134 -10.00 -0.77 -0.74
CA PHE A 134 -11.43 -0.71 -0.41
C PHE A 134 -12.24 -0.05 -1.52
N THR A 135 -13.54 -0.35 -1.60
CA THR A 135 -14.43 0.29 -2.58
C THR A 135 -14.62 1.79 -2.31
N GLY A 136 -14.65 2.19 -1.02
CA GLY A 136 -14.73 3.59 -0.60
C GLY A 136 -13.40 4.34 -0.69
N HIS A 137 -12.30 3.64 -0.95
CA HIS A 137 -10.98 4.25 -1.18
C HIS A 137 -10.19 3.41 -2.21
N PRO A 138 -10.57 3.47 -3.49
CA PRO A 138 -10.15 2.50 -4.50
C PRO A 138 -8.70 2.67 -4.97
N ARG A 139 -8.01 3.74 -4.55
CA ARG A 139 -6.63 4.04 -4.95
C ARG A 139 -5.84 4.48 -3.73
N PHE A 140 -4.53 4.34 -3.77
CA PHE A 140 -3.70 4.91 -2.72
C PHE A 140 -3.72 6.44 -2.83
N THR A 141 -3.49 7.12 -1.71
CA THR A 141 -3.39 8.58 -1.64
C THR A 141 -1.99 8.98 -1.21
N GLU A 142 -1.41 9.95 -1.91
CA GLU A 142 -0.14 10.54 -1.48
C GLU A 142 -0.34 11.34 -0.19
N SER A 143 0.63 11.25 0.73
CA SER A 143 0.61 12.03 1.96
C SER A 143 0.60 13.52 1.65
N LYS A 144 -0.38 14.25 2.22
CA LYS A 144 -0.40 15.72 2.21
C LYS A 144 0.36 16.33 3.38
N VAL A 145 0.84 15.51 4.30
CA VAL A 145 1.55 15.95 5.50
C VAL A 145 2.88 16.58 5.09
N THR A 146 3.05 17.85 5.45
CA THR A 146 4.29 18.60 5.25
C THR A 146 5.19 18.51 6.47
N GLY A 147 6.48 18.79 6.31
CA GLY A 147 7.50 18.71 7.37
C GLY A 147 8.60 17.69 7.08
N PRO A 148 9.64 17.62 7.91
CA PRO A 148 10.78 16.72 7.70
C PRO A 148 10.33 15.25 7.68
N LYS A 149 10.77 14.48 6.67
CA LYS A 149 10.44 13.06 6.52
C LYS A 149 10.70 12.25 7.80
N LYS A 150 11.85 12.48 8.43
CA LYS A 150 12.28 11.81 9.67
C LYS A 150 11.31 11.99 10.85
N ASP A 151 10.52 13.05 10.85
CA ASP A 151 9.58 13.36 11.93
C ASP A 151 8.19 12.79 11.64
N ARG A 152 7.87 12.53 10.36
CA ARG A 152 6.57 11.98 9.95
C ARG A 152 6.36 10.58 10.51
N VAL A 153 5.16 10.33 10.99
CA VAL A 153 4.74 9.02 11.50
C VAL A 153 3.74 8.40 10.54
N TYR A 154 4.10 7.26 9.97
CA TYR A 154 3.22 6.39 9.22
C TYR A 154 2.74 5.27 10.14
N GLU A 155 1.43 5.23 10.39
CA GLU A 155 0.83 4.21 11.25
C GLU A 155 0.16 3.14 10.40
N LEU A 156 0.79 1.97 10.34
CA LEU A 156 0.25 0.78 9.69
C LEU A 156 -0.54 -0.04 10.72
N ARG A 157 -1.78 -0.40 10.38
CA ARG A 157 -2.66 -1.19 11.26
C ARG A 157 -3.20 -2.40 10.53
N SER A 158 -3.17 -3.55 11.19
CA SER A 158 -3.79 -4.80 10.75
C SER A 158 -4.90 -5.18 11.73
N TYR A 159 -6.13 -5.23 11.23
CA TYR A 159 -7.32 -5.57 12.01
C TYR A 159 -7.75 -6.98 11.67
N GLU A 160 -7.52 -7.91 12.60
CA GLU A 160 -7.89 -9.32 12.47
C GLU A 160 -9.31 -9.53 13.02
N SER A 161 -10.06 -10.41 12.35
CA SER A 161 -11.42 -10.75 12.76
C SER A 161 -11.54 -12.25 13.03
N PRO A 162 -12.41 -12.68 13.97
CA PRO A 162 -12.53 -14.09 14.33
C PRO A 162 -13.07 -15.00 13.22
N THR A 163 -13.81 -14.44 12.26
CA THR A 163 -14.42 -15.16 11.13
C THR A 163 -14.50 -14.25 9.91
N GLU A 164 -14.64 -14.82 8.71
CA GLU A 164 -14.79 -14.11 7.44
C GLU A 164 -16.05 -13.23 7.43
N LYS A 165 -17.13 -13.68 8.09
CA LYS A 165 -18.36 -12.88 8.21
C LYS A 165 -18.13 -11.61 9.04
N LEU A 166 -17.49 -11.73 10.20
CA LEU A 166 -17.17 -10.58 11.05
C LEU A 166 -16.16 -9.64 10.39
N TYR A 167 -15.19 -10.21 9.68
CA TYR A 167 -14.27 -9.46 8.82
C TYR A 167 -15.03 -8.60 7.79
N LYS A 168 -15.96 -9.20 7.04
CA LYS A 168 -16.76 -8.45 6.06
C LYS A 168 -17.61 -7.37 6.71
N GLN A 169 -18.11 -7.61 7.91
CA GLN A 169 -18.82 -6.61 8.70
C GLN A 169 -17.90 -5.44 9.11
N LYS A 170 -16.63 -5.70 9.45
CA LYS A 170 -15.66 -4.63 9.73
C LYS A 170 -15.25 -3.86 8.46
N VAL A 171 -15.09 -4.55 7.32
CA VAL A 171 -14.87 -3.88 6.03
C VAL A 171 -16.07 -2.99 5.67
N LYS A 172 -17.30 -3.46 5.91
CA LYS A 172 -18.53 -2.67 5.74
C LYS A 172 -18.49 -1.41 6.60
N MET A 173 -18.18 -1.53 7.89
CA MET A 173 -18.05 -0.40 8.83
C MET A 173 -17.11 0.69 8.31
N PHE A 174 -15.96 0.31 7.75
CA PHE A 174 -15.04 1.25 7.12
C PHE A 174 -15.65 1.94 5.91
N ASN A 175 -16.19 1.17 4.95
CA ASN A 175 -16.71 1.72 3.70
C ASN A 175 -17.97 2.57 3.87
N GLU A 176 -18.78 2.30 4.90
CA GLU A 176 -20.05 3.00 5.14
C GLU A 176 -19.97 4.07 6.24
N GLY A 177 -18.79 4.35 6.79
CA GLY A 177 -18.63 5.55 7.61
C GLY A 177 -17.28 5.78 8.30
N GLU A 178 -16.51 4.75 8.67
CA GLU A 178 -15.23 4.98 9.38
C GLU A 178 -14.25 5.78 8.51
N ILE A 179 -14.27 5.60 7.18
CA ILE A 179 -13.51 6.42 6.21
C ILE A 179 -13.97 7.88 6.23
N ASP A 180 -15.26 8.16 6.35
CA ASP A 180 -15.78 9.53 6.39
C ASP A 180 -15.34 10.25 7.65
N ILE A 181 -15.33 9.55 8.79
CA ILE A 181 -14.81 10.08 10.06
C ILE A 181 -13.31 10.38 9.93
N PHE A 182 -12.54 9.47 9.35
CA PHE A 182 -11.09 9.68 9.14
C PHE A 182 -10.83 10.85 8.19
N THR A 183 -11.68 11.02 7.17
CA THR A 183 -11.60 12.15 6.24
C THR A 183 -11.94 13.46 6.96
N LYS A 184 -13.01 13.49 7.75
CA LYS A 184 -13.42 14.64 8.58
C LYS A 184 -12.32 15.07 9.56
N LEU A 185 -11.63 14.10 10.15
CA LEU A 185 -10.58 14.31 11.15
C LEU A 185 -9.18 14.35 10.53
N GLU A 186 -9.06 14.43 9.21
CA GLU A 186 -7.79 14.59 8.49
C GLU A 186 -6.73 13.55 8.86
N PHE A 187 -7.10 12.27 8.97
CA PHE A 187 -6.16 11.18 9.26
C PHE A 187 -5.11 10.91 8.18
N ASN A 188 -5.20 11.59 7.04
CA ASN A 188 -4.29 11.47 5.89
C ASN A 188 -4.03 9.99 5.53
N PRO A 189 -5.04 9.24 5.08
CA PRO A 189 -4.84 7.85 4.72
C PRO A 189 -3.90 7.74 3.51
N ILE A 190 -3.00 6.76 3.54
CA ILE A 190 -2.26 6.28 2.38
C ILE A 190 -3.07 5.23 1.64
N PHE A 191 -3.68 4.30 2.37
CA PHE A 191 -4.62 3.32 1.81
C PHE A 191 -5.53 2.72 2.89
N TYR A 192 -6.64 2.13 2.43
CA TYR A 192 -7.42 1.12 3.16
C TYR A 192 -7.60 -0.08 2.23
N ALA A 193 -7.38 -1.30 2.74
CA ALA A 193 -7.33 -2.47 1.88
C ALA A 193 -7.77 -3.77 2.56
N GLU A 194 -8.38 -4.64 1.76
CA GLU A 194 -8.72 -6.02 2.07
C GLU A 194 -7.47 -6.87 1.83
N VAL A 195 -7.06 -7.71 2.78
CA VAL A 195 -5.97 -8.68 2.53
C VAL A 195 -6.53 -9.84 1.72
N ILE A 196 -5.93 -10.10 0.56
CA ILE A 196 -6.27 -11.24 -0.30
C ILE A 196 -5.41 -12.45 0.05
N SER A 197 -4.16 -12.22 0.44
CA SER A 197 -3.22 -13.26 0.87
C SER A 197 -2.25 -12.70 1.89
N GLY A 198 -2.10 -13.35 3.05
CA GLY A 198 -1.19 -12.95 4.12
C GLY A 198 -1.28 -13.90 5.33
N ALA A 199 -0.37 -13.76 6.29
CA ALA A 199 -0.22 -14.70 7.40
C ALA A 199 -1.28 -14.58 8.52
N TYR A 200 -2.07 -13.50 8.53
CA TYR A 200 -2.96 -13.12 9.64
C TYR A 200 -4.43 -13.00 9.23
N MET A 201 -4.82 -13.71 8.16
CA MET A 201 -6.18 -13.65 7.62
C MET A 201 -7.21 -14.37 8.53
N PRO A 202 -8.48 -13.91 8.54
CA PRO A 202 -9.02 -12.80 7.77
C PRO A 202 -8.75 -11.44 8.45
N ASN A 203 -8.22 -10.50 7.67
CA ASN A 203 -7.89 -9.17 8.15
C ASN A 203 -8.00 -8.10 7.07
N LEU A 204 -8.18 -6.85 7.51
CA LEU A 204 -7.96 -5.66 6.69
C LEU A 204 -6.70 -4.95 7.17
N MET A 205 -6.10 -4.16 6.29
CA MET A 205 -4.99 -3.28 6.66
C MET A 205 -5.24 -1.88 6.16
N TYR A 206 -4.73 -0.90 6.89
CA TYR A 206 -4.71 0.49 6.45
C TYR A 206 -3.47 1.18 6.98
N MET A 207 -3.09 2.27 6.32
CA MET A 207 -1.98 3.11 6.75
C MET A 207 -2.40 4.57 6.72
N THR A 208 -2.14 5.28 7.81
CA THR A 208 -2.36 6.74 7.97
C THR A 208 -1.03 7.44 8.19
N THR A 209 -0.99 8.76 7.99
CA THR A 209 0.24 9.54 8.17
C THR A 209 0.00 10.82 8.97
N PHE A 210 0.97 11.17 9.81
CA PHE A 210 0.94 12.32 10.70
C PHE A 210 2.28 13.06 10.66
N SER A 211 2.27 14.36 10.98
CA SER A 211 3.49 15.18 10.96
C SER A 211 4.52 14.76 12.01
N ASN A 212 4.05 14.23 13.13
CA ASN A 212 4.85 13.70 14.25
C ASN A 212 3.96 12.89 15.20
N ILE A 213 4.55 12.39 16.29
CA ILE A 213 3.83 11.58 17.29
C ILE A 213 2.78 12.42 18.03
N GLU A 214 3.06 13.69 18.32
CA GLU A 214 2.12 14.59 19.01
C GLU A 214 0.86 14.82 18.18
N SER A 215 1.03 15.04 16.87
CA SER A 215 -0.06 15.13 15.91
C SER A 215 -0.87 13.84 15.89
N ARG A 216 -0.20 12.68 15.80
CA ARG A 216 -0.88 11.37 15.86
C ARG A 216 -1.75 11.26 17.11
N GLU A 217 -1.21 11.53 18.30
CA GLU A 217 -1.96 11.43 19.56
C GLU A 217 -3.17 12.36 19.57
N ALA A 218 -3.02 13.59 19.07
CA ALA A 218 -4.11 14.55 18.97
C ALA A 218 -5.24 14.04 18.05
N HIS A 219 -4.91 13.43 16.90
CA HIS A 219 -5.90 12.86 15.97
C HIS A 219 -6.65 11.68 16.60
N TRP A 220 -5.95 10.76 17.28
CA TRP A 220 -6.61 9.64 17.96
C TRP A 220 -7.46 10.08 19.16
N LYS A 221 -7.04 11.12 19.89
CA LYS A 221 -7.86 11.72 20.94
C LYS A 221 -9.14 12.32 20.35
N ALA A 222 -9.04 13.05 19.23
CA ALA A 222 -10.19 13.61 18.53
C ALA A 222 -11.13 12.50 18.03
N PHE A 223 -10.59 11.43 17.43
CA PHE A 223 -11.37 10.27 16.99
C PHE A 223 -12.13 9.61 18.14
N GLY A 224 -11.49 9.40 19.29
CA GLY A 224 -12.16 8.84 20.48
C GLY A 224 -13.30 9.72 21.01
N ALA A 225 -13.22 11.03 20.82
CA ALA A 225 -14.23 12.00 21.24
C ALA A 225 -15.33 12.23 20.17
N ASP A 226 -15.14 11.74 18.95
CA ASP A 226 -16.04 12.02 17.83
C ASP A 226 -17.44 11.41 18.02
N GLU A 227 -18.49 12.20 17.77
CA GLU A 227 -19.89 11.77 17.98
C GLU A 227 -20.32 10.69 16.99
N ASP A 228 -19.89 10.76 15.73
CA ASP A 228 -20.21 9.75 14.71
C ASP A 228 -19.56 8.42 15.07
N TRP A 229 -18.30 8.45 15.49
CA TRP A 229 -17.60 7.27 15.99
C TRP A 229 -18.29 6.68 17.22
N ASN A 230 -18.60 7.51 18.22
CA ASN A 230 -19.21 7.06 19.47
C ASN A 230 -20.60 6.43 19.25
N ARG A 231 -21.35 6.91 18.27
CA ARG A 231 -22.60 6.29 17.81
C ARG A 231 -22.37 4.99 17.04
N MET A 232 -21.44 4.99 16.08
CA MET A 232 -21.20 3.86 15.19
C MET A 232 -20.66 2.65 15.95
N LYS A 233 -19.69 2.85 16.86
CA LYS A 233 -19.01 1.78 17.58
C LYS A 233 -19.92 1.01 18.54
N VAL A 234 -21.11 1.51 18.87
CA VAL A 234 -22.10 0.85 19.74
C VAL A 234 -23.26 0.24 18.96
N MET A 235 -23.29 0.37 17.63
CA MET A 235 -24.32 -0.26 16.81
C MET A 235 -24.23 -1.78 16.94
N PRO A 236 -25.37 -2.50 17.10
CA PRO A 236 -25.38 -3.94 17.27
C PRO A 236 -24.63 -4.70 16.17
N GLU A 237 -24.73 -4.24 14.92
CA GLU A 237 -24.06 -4.87 13.79
C GLU A 237 -22.52 -4.74 13.82
N TYR A 238 -21.97 -3.81 14.59
CA TYR A 238 -20.52 -3.58 14.69
C TYR A 238 -19.89 -4.05 16.00
N GLN A 239 -20.67 -4.72 16.86
CA GLN A 239 -20.14 -5.32 18.09
C GLN A 239 -19.35 -6.60 17.78
N ASN A 240 -18.20 -6.77 18.46
CA ASN A 240 -17.39 -8.00 18.44
C ASN A 240 -16.94 -8.46 17.03
N ILE A 241 -16.74 -7.50 16.11
CA ILE A 241 -16.35 -7.80 14.72
C ILE A 241 -14.83 -7.90 14.51
N MET A 242 -14.03 -7.60 15.54
CA MET A 242 -12.57 -7.60 15.52
C MET A 242 -12.06 -8.10 16.87
N ASN A 243 -10.98 -8.87 16.89
CA ASN A 243 -10.36 -9.38 18.12
C ASN A 243 -8.91 -8.91 18.31
N LYS A 244 -8.24 -8.42 17.26
CA LYS A 244 -6.86 -7.93 17.36
C LYS A 244 -6.61 -6.77 16.40
N ASN A 245 -5.90 -5.79 16.92
CA ASN A 245 -5.38 -4.64 16.20
C ASN A 245 -3.86 -4.63 16.39
N ASP A 246 -3.12 -5.04 15.37
CA ASP A 246 -1.66 -4.92 15.37
C ASP A 246 -1.26 -3.58 14.77
N GLN A 247 -0.55 -2.76 15.55
CA GLN A 247 -0.14 -1.41 15.19
C GLN A 247 1.37 -1.32 15.02
N ARG A 248 1.81 -0.67 13.95
CA ARG A 248 3.22 -0.35 13.72
C ARG A 248 3.36 1.13 13.40
N LEU A 249 4.24 1.79 14.15
CA LEU A 249 4.60 3.18 13.90
C LEU A 249 5.92 3.20 13.13
N LEU A 250 5.88 3.78 11.95
CA LEU A 250 6.98 3.78 11.00
C LEU A 250 7.35 5.22 10.63
N HIS A 251 8.57 5.42 10.13
CA HIS A 251 8.97 6.64 9.45
C HIS A 251 9.48 6.29 8.04
N PRO A 252 9.33 7.17 7.05
CA PRO A 252 9.86 6.93 5.72
C PRO A 252 11.39 7.03 5.74
N THR A 253 12.06 6.29 4.87
CA THR A 253 13.48 6.54 4.55
C THR A 253 13.61 7.79 3.67
N ASP A 254 14.80 8.36 3.58
CA ASP A 254 15.03 9.56 2.77
C ASP A 254 14.75 9.32 1.28
N TYR A 255 15.01 8.10 0.80
CA TYR A 255 14.80 7.67 -0.59
C TYR A 255 13.38 7.12 -0.88
N SER A 256 12.49 7.06 0.12
CA SER A 256 11.08 6.72 -0.09
C SER A 256 10.38 7.77 -0.96
N ASP A 257 9.44 7.38 -1.83
CA ASP A 257 8.62 8.36 -2.58
C ASP A 257 7.53 9.04 -1.74
N PHE A 258 7.35 8.57 -0.50
CA PHE A 258 6.37 9.02 0.51
C PHE A 258 7.02 9.86 1.62
#